data_AF-A0A832UZ50-F1
#
_entry.id   AF-A0A832UZ50-F1
#
_cell.length_a   1.000
_cell.length_b   1.000
_cell.length_c   1.000
_cell.angle_alpha   90.00
_cell.angle_beta   90.00
_cell.angle_gamma   90.00
#
_symmetry.space_group_name_H-M   'P 1'
#
loop_
_entity.id
_entity.type
_entity.pdbx_description
1 polymer ?
#
loop_
_entity_poly.entity_id
_entity_poly.type
_entity_poly.pdbx_seq_one_letter_code
_entity_poly.pdbx_strand_id
1 'polypeptide(L)'
;MTHEIIDVYGLRKKLEFLEAKRGRHTELITVYVPDGSELYKTISKLGEERGTAENIKSKATMKNVTAALDKIISELRLFKKTPPNGLVIFCGNVAEKEGQADFLLETLIPPKPVSVNLYRCSQKFVLEPLQEMLESAEVYGLLIVDRQEGDIGLLKGKKAEIVAKFESMIPGKFRAGGQSAQRFERVLEGMTNDFF
;
A
#
# COMPACT_ATOMS: atom_id res chain seq x y z
N MET A 1 -22.89 -9.97 8.08
CA MET A 1 -21.93 -10.54 7.10
C MET A 1 -20.58 -10.55 7.77
N THR A 2 -19.94 -11.71 7.85
CA THR A 2 -18.62 -11.87 8.47
C THR A 2 -17.59 -11.19 7.57
N HIS A 3 -17.06 -10.04 7.99
CA HIS A 3 -15.94 -9.41 7.31
C HIS A 3 -14.67 -10.19 7.68
N GLU A 4 -14.44 -11.30 6.97
CA GLU A 4 -13.22 -12.08 7.09
C GLU A 4 -12.10 -11.43 6.28
N ILE A 5 -10.86 -11.64 6.73
CA ILE A 5 -9.67 -11.28 5.97
C ILE A 5 -9.72 -12.07 4.67
N ILE A 6 -9.71 -11.36 3.55
CA ILE A 6 -9.75 -12.02 2.25
C ILE A 6 -8.39 -12.65 1.95
N ASP A 7 -8.40 -13.84 1.38
CA ASP A 7 -7.20 -14.50 0.90
C ASP A 7 -6.69 -13.84 -0.40
N VAL A 8 -5.47 -14.16 -0.80
CA VAL A 8 -4.84 -13.60 -2.01
C VAL A 8 -5.64 -13.98 -3.27
N TYR A 9 -6.17 -15.20 -3.31
CA TYR A 9 -6.96 -15.69 -4.45
C TYR A 9 -8.33 -14.99 -4.53
N GLY A 10 -9.04 -14.87 -3.41
CA GLY A 10 -10.29 -14.13 -3.32
C GLY A 10 -10.11 -12.65 -3.63
N LEU A 11 -9.00 -12.03 -3.18
CA LEU A 11 -8.68 -10.65 -3.52
C LEU A 11 -8.52 -10.49 -5.03
N ARG A 12 -7.75 -11.35 -5.69
CA ARG A 12 -7.57 -11.30 -7.15
C ARG A 12 -8.89 -11.36 -7.88
N LYS A 13 -9.76 -12.33 -7.53
CA LYS A 13 -11.08 -12.47 -8.16
C LYS A 13 -11.97 -11.25 -7.91
N LYS A 14 -11.91 -10.65 -6.71
CA LYS A 14 -12.63 -9.41 -6.41
C LYS A 14 -12.10 -8.23 -7.21
N LEU A 15 -10.78 -8.08 -7.37
CA LEU A 15 -10.21 -7.02 -8.18
C LEU A 15 -10.61 -7.14 -9.65
N GLU A 16 -10.54 -8.34 -10.23
CA GLU A 16 -11.01 -8.60 -11.59
C GLU A 16 -12.50 -8.23 -11.76
N PHE A 17 -13.33 -8.57 -10.78
CA PHE A 17 -14.75 -8.18 -10.78
C PHE A 17 -14.96 -6.66 -10.69
N LEU A 18 -14.23 -5.97 -9.81
CA LEU A 18 -14.34 -4.53 -9.60
C LEU A 18 -13.78 -3.74 -10.78
N GLU A 19 -12.72 -4.24 -11.43
CA GLU A 19 -12.09 -3.62 -12.60
C GLU A 19 -13.03 -3.63 -13.82
N ALA A 20 -13.83 -4.70 -13.95
CA ALA A 20 -14.86 -4.79 -14.98
C ALA A 20 -16.01 -3.77 -14.79
N LYS A 21 -16.17 -3.19 -13.59
CA LYS A 21 -17.21 -2.18 -13.33
C LYS A 21 -16.73 -0.80 -13.74
N ARG A 22 -17.57 -0.12 -14.53
CA ARG A 22 -17.32 1.25 -14.97
C ARG A 22 -18.58 2.09 -14.77
N GLY A 23 -18.43 3.18 -14.02
CA GLY A 23 -19.46 4.19 -13.87
C GLY A 23 -19.64 4.96 -15.17
N ARG A 24 -20.87 5.37 -15.46
CA ARG A 24 -21.18 6.17 -16.64
C ARG A 24 -20.65 7.60 -16.47
N HIS A 25 -20.73 8.10 -15.24
CA HIS A 25 -20.15 9.38 -14.83
C HIS A 25 -19.16 9.17 -13.68
N THR A 26 -18.64 10.26 -13.11
CA THR A 26 -17.82 10.23 -11.89
C THR A 26 -18.71 9.96 -10.68
N GLU A 27 -19.08 8.70 -10.50
CA GLU A 27 -20.05 8.26 -9.48
C GLU A 27 -19.61 7.00 -8.72
N LEU A 28 -18.42 6.48 -9.01
CA LEU A 28 -17.81 5.38 -8.27
C LEU A 28 -16.87 5.95 -7.21
N ILE A 29 -17.12 5.59 -5.96
CA ILE A 29 -16.39 6.05 -4.80
C ILE A 29 -15.52 4.92 -4.28
N THR A 30 -14.25 5.24 -4.06
CA THR A 30 -13.26 4.37 -3.44
C THR A 30 -12.78 5.00 -2.14
N VAL A 31 -12.80 4.23 -1.06
CA VAL A 31 -12.30 4.64 0.26
C VAL A 31 -11.30 3.62 0.79
N TYR A 32 -10.09 4.06 1.08
CA TYR A 32 -9.07 3.31 1.78
C TYR A 32 -8.86 3.90 3.17
N VAL A 33 -8.94 3.04 4.17
CA VAL A 33 -8.76 3.37 5.59
C VAL A 33 -7.59 2.54 6.10
N PRO A 34 -6.44 3.15 6.42
CA PRO A 34 -5.27 2.41 6.87
C PRO A 34 -5.48 1.87 8.28
N ASP A 35 -4.67 0.90 8.68
CA ASP A 35 -4.70 0.37 10.05
C ASP A 35 -4.39 1.48 11.08
N GLY A 36 -4.95 1.34 12.28
CA GLY A 36 -4.77 2.31 13.36
C GLY A 36 -5.45 3.67 13.16
N SER A 37 -6.01 3.97 11.99
CA SER A 37 -6.76 5.21 11.77
C SER A 37 -8.09 5.23 12.54
N GLU A 38 -8.52 6.41 12.97
CA GLU A 38 -9.81 6.59 13.64
C GLU A 38 -10.95 6.66 12.62
N LEU A 39 -11.85 5.67 12.62
CA LEU A 39 -13.01 5.64 11.74
C LEU A 39 -13.87 6.92 11.82
N TYR A 40 -13.94 7.53 13.01
CA TYR A 40 -14.68 8.76 13.22
C TYR A 40 -14.19 9.91 12.33
N LYS A 41 -12.87 10.07 12.18
CA LYS A 41 -12.29 11.10 11.30
C LYS A 41 -12.67 10.86 9.85
N THR A 42 -12.62 9.60 9.39
CA THR A 42 -13.05 9.21 8.05
C THR A 42 -14.54 9.47 7.84
N ILE A 43 -15.40 9.11 8.79
CA ILE A 43 -16.84 9.36 8.72
C ILE A 43 -17.14 10.86 8.67
N SER A 44 -16.48 11.68 9.49
CA SER A 44 -16.63 13.14 9.48
C SER A 44 -16.27 13.71 8.11
N LYS A 45 -15.11 13.32 7.57
CA LYS A 45 -14.66 13.74 6.24
C LYS A 45 -15.66 13.36 5.15
N LEU A 46 -16.16 12.12 5.15
CA LEU A 46 -17.17 11.67 4.18
C LEU A 46 -18.50 12.44 4.33
N GLY A 47 -18.84 12.90 5.55
CA GLY A 47 -19.99 13.77 5.78
C GLY A 47 -19.82 15.16 5.14
N GLU A 48 -18.64 15.74 5.20
CA GLU A 48 -18.31 17.01 4.51
C GLU A 48 -18.35 16.84 2.98
N GLU A 49 -17.80 15.74 2.46
CA GLU A 49 -17.87 15.39 1.04
C GLU A 49 -19.31 15.18 0.57
N ARG A 50 -20.16 14.60 1.41
CA ARG A 50 -21.59 14.43 1.13
C ARG A 50 -22.30 15.78 1.00
N GLY A 51 -22.03 16.73 1.90
CA GLY A 51 -22.56 18.08 1.80
C GLY A 51 -22.09 18.81 0.54
N THR A 52 -20.81 18.62 0.18
CA THR A 52 -20.23 19.20 -1.04
C THR A 52 -20.85 18.63 -2.31
N ALA A 53 -21.18 17.33 -2.31
CA ALA A 53 -21.80 16.65 -3.43
C ALA A 53 -23.19 17.21 -3.80
N GLU A 54 -23.88 17.92 -2.90
CA GLU A 54 -25.16 18.57 -3.20
C GLU A 54 -25.04 19.70 -4.26
N ASN A 55 -23.83 20.23 -4.48
CA ASN A 55 -23.55 21.25 -5.49
C ASN A 55 -23.30 20.68 -6.90
N ILE A 56 -23.39 19.36 -7.09
CA ILE A 56 -23.22 18.73 -8.40
C ILE A 56 -24.38 19.14 -9.33
N LYS A 57 -24.03 19.75 -10.48
CA LYS A 57 -25.01 20.27 -11.45
C LYS A 57 -25.96 19.20 -12.01
N SER A 58 -25.44 18.00 -12.26
CA SER A 58 -26.24 16.87 -12.78
C SER A 58 -27.05 16.24 -11.65
N LYS A 59 -28.39 16.34 -11.72
CA LYS A 59 -29.29 15.78 -10.70
C LYS A 59 -29.14 14.26 -10.54
N ALA A 60 -28.88 13.53 -11.63
CA ALA A 60 -28.67 12.10 -11.59
C ALA A 60 -27.35 11.74 -10.88
N THR A 61 -26.25 12.39 -11.27
CA THR A 61 -24.93 12.17 -10.67
C THR A 61 -24.91 12.59 -9.19
N MET A 62 -25.54 13.73 -8.87
CA MET A 62 -25.71 14.19 -7.49
C MET A 62 -26.38 13.13 -6.63
N LYS A 63 -27.54 12.59 -7.06
CA LYS A 63 -28.26 11.54 -6.33
C LYS A 63 -27.43 10.26 -6.18
N ASN A 64 -26.69 9.85 -7.21
CA ASN A 64 -25.89 8.65 -7.15
C ASN A 64 -24.71 8.79 -6.17
N VAL A 65 -24.01 9.93 -6.22
CA VAL A 65 -22.88 10.21 -5.33
C VAL A 65 -23.34 10.35 -3.88
N THR A 66 -24.41 11.10 -3.61
CA THR A 66 -24.92 11.25 -2.22
C THR A 66 -25.41 9.92 -1.64
N ALA A 67 -26.13 9.12 -2.43
CA ALA A 67 -26.58 7.79 -1.99
C ALA A 67 -25.41 6.83 -1.75
N ALA A 68 -24.35 6.87 -2.57
CA ALA A 68 -23.15 6.08 -2.35
C ALA A 68 -22.42 6.49 -1.06
N LEU A 69 -22.27 7.80 -0.81
CA LEU A 69 -21.68 8.31 0.44
C LEU A 69 -22.49 7.91 1.66
N ASP A 70 -23.83 8.00 1.60
CA ASP A 70 -24.72 7.58 2.70
C ASP A 70 -24.58 6.08 3.01
N LYS A 71 -24.45 5.25 1.96
CA LYS A 71 -24.17 3.80 2.10
C LYS A 71 -22.80 3.55 2.75
N ILE A 72 -21.74 4.22 2.29
CA ILE A 72 -20.39 4.06 2.87
C ILE A 72 -20.37 4.48 4.34
N ILE A 73 -20.97 5.62 4.68
CA ILE A 73 -21.04 6.10 6.06
C ILE A 73 -21.78 5.10 6.95
N SER A 74 -22.90 4.56 6.45
CA SER A 74 -23.67 3.55 7.17
C SER A 74 -22.87 2.27 7.40
N GLU A 75 -22.13 1.83 6.38
CA GLU A 75 -21.25 0.65 6.47
C GLU A 75 -20.11 0.87 7.47
N LEU A 76 -19.43 2.02 7.43
CA LEU A 76 -18.36 2.36 8.36
C LEU A 76 -18.84 2.39 9.82
N ARG A 77 -20.08 2.79 10.08
CA ARG A 77 -20.67 2.80 11.43
C ARG A 77 -20.89 1.39 12.00
N LEU A 78 -20.94 0.35 11.16
CA LEU A 78 -21.03 -1.04 11.63
C LEU A 78 -19.72 -1.51 12.28
N PHE A 79 -18.60 -0.87 11.94
CA PHE A 79 -17.29 -1.18 12.51
C PHE A 79 -17.04 -0.38 13.79
N LYS A 80 -16.83 -1.08 14.91
CA LYS A 80 -16.46 -0.44 16.19
C LYS A 80 -15.02 0.09 16.21
N LYS A 81 -14.12 -0.58 15.49
CA LYS A 81 -12.69 -0.26 15.38
C LYS A 81 -12.21 -0.65 13.99
N THR A 82 -11.22 0.07 13.50
CA THR A 82 -10.53 -0.27 12.25
C THR A 82 -9.88 -1.66 12.37
N PRO A 83 -10.11 -2.57 11.41
CA PRO A 83 -9.45 -3.87 11.37
C PRO A 83 -7.92 -3.76 11.30
N PRO A 84 -7.17 -4.82 11.66
CA PRO A 84 -5.71 -4.78 11.77
C PRO A 84 -4.99 -4.52 10.44
N ASN A 85 -5.58 -4.89 9.31
CA ASN A 85 -5.01 -4.65 7.97
C ASN A 85 -5.60 -3.40 7.30
N GLY A 86 -6.39 -2.61 8.02
CA GLY A 86 -7.19 -1.53 7.44
C GLY A 86 -8.50 -2.03 6.84
N LEU A 87 -9.18 -1.13 6.13
CA LEU A 87 -10.49 -1.35 5.54
C LEU A 87 -10.56 -0.68 4.17
N VAL A 88 -11.13 -1.37 3.20
CA VAL A 88 -11.36 -0.81 1.87
C VAL A 88 -12.83 -0.94 1.53
N ILE A 89 -13.42 0.15 1.06
CA ILE A 89 -14.83 0.21 0.65
C ILE A 89 -14.93 0.76 -0.76
N PHE A 90 -15.64 0.03 -1.61
CA PHE A 90 -16.02 0.44 -2.95
C PHE A 90 -17.54 0.60 -2.99
N CYS A 91 -18.02 1.77 -3.41
CA CYS A 91 -19.44 1.99 -3.59
C CYS A 91 -19.74 2.86 -4.79
N GLY A 92 -20.81 2.55 -5.51
CA GLY A 92 -21.29 3.38 -6.60
C GLY A 92 -22.40 2.71 -7.38
N ASN A 93 -23.05 3.48 -8.25
CA ASN A 93 -24.04 2.94 -9.18
C ASN A 93 -23.31 2.32 -10.38
N VAL A 94 -23.54 1.03 -10.62
CA VAL A 94 -22.95 0.26 -11.73
C VAL A 94 -23.97 -0.14 -12.78
N ALA A 95 -25.19 0.41 -12.71
CA ALA A 95 -26.25 0.13 -13.67
C ALA A 95 -25.86 0.55 -15.10
N GLU A 96 -26.12 -0.33 -16.07
CA GLU A 96 -25.88 -0.04 -17.50
C GLU A 96 -26.92 0.92 -18.08
N LYS A 97 -28.14 0.95 -17.52
CA LYS A 97 -29.26 1.77 -18.00
C LYS A 97 -29.44 3.03 -17.18
N GLU A 98 -29.67 4.14 -17.86
CA GLU A 98 -29.97 5.42 -17.23
C GLU A 98 -31.28 5.37 -16.44
N GLY A 99 -31.25 5.85 -15.20
CA GLY A 99 -32.42 5.85 -14.31
C GLY A 99 -32.63 4.54 -13.54
N GLN A 100 -31.89 3.47 -13.85
CA GLN A 100 -31.83 2.29 -13.00
C GLN A 100 -30.76 2.49 -11.91
N ALA A 101 -31.09 2.13 -10.68
CA ALA A 101 -30.17 2.16 -9.56
C ALA A 101 -29.72 0.75 -9.24
N ASP A 102 -28.48 0.42 -9.56
CA ASP A 102 -27.83 -0.82 -9.15
C ASP A 102 -26.57 -0.44 -8.35
N PHE A 103 -26.74 -0.29 -7.04
CA PHE A 103 -25.67 0.12 -6.15
C PHE A 103 -24.84 -1.07 -5.71
N LEU A 104 -23.59 -1.09 -6.16
CA LEU A 104 -22.58 -1.97 -5.61
C LEU A 104 -22.07 -1.38 -4.29
N LEU A 105 -21.98 -2.19 -3.25
CA LEU A 105 -21.29 -1.89 -2.00
C LEU A 105 -20.42 -3.10 -1.67
N GLU A 106 -19.11 -2.94 -1.80
CA GLU A 106 -18.14 -3.98 -1.48
C GLU A 106 -17.21 -3.48 -0.40
N THR A 107 -17.17 -4.22 0.70
CA THR A 107 -16.28 -3.95 1.84
C THR A 107 -15.37 -5.14 2.02
N LEU A 108 -14.06 -4.89 2.08
CA LEU A 108 -13.06 -5.94 2.25
C LEU A 108 -11.96 -5.51 3.22
N ILE A 109 -11.43 -6.49 3.93
CA ILE A 109 -10.25 -6.37 4.77
C ILE A 109 -9.11 -7.03 3.99
N PRO A 110 -8.10 -6.27 3.54
CA PRO A 110 -7.04 -6.81 2.69
C PRO A 110 -6.15 -7.80 3.46
N PRO A 111 -5.45 -8.70 2.75
CA PRO A 111 -4.58 -9.71 3.36
C PRO A 111 -3.34 -9.11 4.02
N LYS A 112 -2.89 -7.94 3.55
CA LYS A 112 -1.77 -7.17 4.09
C LYS A 112 -2.26 -5.78 4.52
N PRO A 113 -1.64 -5.15 5.53
CA PRO A 113 -1.98 -3.79 5.95
C PRO A 113 -1.85 -2.77 4.83
N VAL A 114 -2.86 -1.92 4.66
CA VAL A 114 -2.80 -0.75 3.76
C VAL A 114 -2.27 0.46 4.53
N SER A 115 -1.25 1.14 4.01
CA SER A 115 -0.74 2.39 4.59
C SER A 115 -1.40 3.66 4.02
N VAL A 116 -2.17 3.52 2.94
CA VAL A 116 -2.76 4.63 2.20
C VAL A 116 -4.12 5.01 2.79
N ASN A 117 -4.30 6.30 3.09
CA ASN A 117 -5.60 6.91 3.37
C ASN A 117 -6.08 7.67 2.12
N LEU A 118 -7.10 7.15 1.44
CA LEU A 118 -7.57 7.68 0.17
C LEU A 118 -9.09 7.75 0.14
N TYR A 119 -9.60 8.87 -0.36
CA TYR A 119 -10.98 9.01 -0.83
C TYR A 119 -10.92 9.50 -2.28
N ARG A 120 -11.62 8.84 -3.19
CA ARG A 120 -11.71 9.28 -4.59
C ARG A 120 -13.07 8.93 -5.19
N CYS A 121 -13.67 9.91 -5.86
CA CYS A 121 -14.81 9.72 -6.76
C CYS A 121 -14.32 9.75 -8.22
N SER A 122 -14.64 8.73 -9.01
CA SER A 122 -14.17 8.57 -10.39
C SER A 122 -15.15 7.74 -11.22
N GLN A 123 -14.86 7.56 -12.51
CA GLN A 123 -15.58 6.63 -13.38
C GLN A 123 -15.18 5.17 -13.17
N LYS A 124 -14.04 4.92 -12.53
CA LYS A 124 -13.49 3.60 -12.23
C LYS A 124 -13.09 3.56 -10.75
N PHE A 125 -13.18 2.38 -10.13
CA PHE A 125 -12.63 2.19 -8.80
C PHE A 125 -11.10 2.31 -8.84
N VAL A 126 -10.52 2.83 -7.74
CA VAL A 126 -9.06 2.90 -7.58
C VAL A 126 -8.59 1.59 -6.97
N LEU A 127 -7.99 0.73 -7.78
CA LEU A 127 -7.57 -0.63 -7.39
C LEU A 127 -6.06 -0.76 -7.24
N GLU A 128 -5.31 0.25 -7.66
CA GLU A 128 -3.86 0.28 -7.74
C GLU A 128 -3.20 -0.13 -6.40
N PRO A 129 -3.61 0.39 -5.23
CA PRO A 129 -3.01 -0.02 -3.95
C PRO A 129 -3.19 -1.51 -3.63
N LEU A 130 -4.26 -2.15 -4.08
CA LEU A 130 -4.51 -3.58 -3.88
C LEU A 130 -3.82 -4.43 -4.94
N GLN A 131 -3.67 -3.93 -6.16
CA GLN A 131 -2.92 -4.60 -7.22
C GLN A 131 -1.43 -4.69 -6.86
N GLU A 132 -0.83 -3.62 -6.33
CA GLU A 132 0.55 -3.63 -5.80
C GLU A 132 0.75 -4.70 -4.70
N MET A 133 -0.30 -5.07 -3.96
CA MET A 133 -0.19 -6.13 -2.93
C MET A 133 -0.15 -7.55 -3.50
N LEU A 134 -0.76 -7.74 -4.67
CA LEU A 134 -0.82 -9.00 -5.40
C LEU A 134 0.40 -9.21 -6.29
N GLU A 135 1.01 -8.13 -6.77
CA GLU A 135 2.29 -8.21 -7.46
C GLU A 135 3.31 -8.87 -6.53
N SER A 136 3.87 -10.00 -6.99
CA SER A 136 4.93 -10.69 -6.27
C SER A 136 6.10 -9.72 -6.15
N ALA A 137 6.39 -9.30 -4.92
CA ALA A 137 7.54 -8.46 -4.65
C ALA A 137 8.79 -9.21 -5.13
N GLU A 138 9.37 -8.75 -6.23
CA GLU A 138 10.70 -9.17 -6.62
C GLU A 138 11.63 -8.91 -5.44
N VAL A 139 12.35 -9.96 -5.04
CA VAL A 139 13.28 -9.89 -3.92
C VAL A 139 14.67 -9.70 -4.50
N TYR A 140 15.23 -8.52 -4.32
CA TYR A 140 16.59 -8.23 -4.73
C TYR A 140 17.54 -8.43 -3.54
N GLY A 141 18.69 -9.06 -3.77
CA GLY A 141 19.79 -9.08 -2.82
C GLY A 141 20.64 -7.83 -2.98
N LEU A 142 20.83 -7.09 -1.89
CA LEU A 142 21.76 -5.97 -1.82
C LEU A 142 22.99 -6.43 -1.06
N LEU A 143 24.15 -6.38 -1.71
CA LEU A 143 25.44 -6.61 -1.08
C LEU A 143 26.22 -5.29 -1.12
N ILE A 144 26.48 -4.72 0.04
CA ILE A 144 27.35 -3.56 0.20
C ILE A 144 28.64 -4.08 0.83
N VAL A 145 29.77 -3.82 0.19
CA VAL A 145 31.08 -4.18 0.73
C VAL A 145 31.97 -2.95 0.70
N ASP A 146 32.44 -2.55 1.87
CA ASP A 146 33.50 -1.57 2.07
C ASP A 146 34.71 -2.27 2.71
N ARG A 147 35.85 -1.61 2.74
CA ARG A 147 37.08 -2.11 3.32
C ARG A 147 36.97 -2.31 4.84
N GLN A 148 36.06 -1.63 5.53
CA GLN A 148 35.88 -1.72 6.98
C GLN A 148 34.62 -2.47 7.41
N GLU A 149 33.62 -2.56 6.55
CA GLU A 149 32.35 -3.22 6.88
C GLU A 149 31.66 -3.71 5.60
N GLY A 150 30.75 -4.67 5.74
CA GLY A 150 29.89 -5.12 4.67
C GLY A 150 28.50 -5.42 5.21
N ASP A 151 27.47 -5.15 4.41
CA ASP A 151 26.08 -5.42 4.76
C ASP A 151 25.43 -6.26 3.66
N ILE A 152 24.72 -7.31 4.07
CA ILE A 152 23.80 -8.04 3.19
C ILE A 152 22.39 -7.65 3.56
N GLY A 153 21.67 -7.09 2.60
CA GLY A 153 20.26 -6.74 2.70
C GLY A 153 19.40 -7.46 1.66
N LEU A 154 18.11 -7.60 1.98
CA LEU A 154 17.08 -7.98 1.03
C LEU A 154 16.17 -6.78 0.79
N LEU A 155 15.96 -6.44 -0.48
CA LEU A 155 14.99 -5.45 -0.90
C LEU A 155 13.75 -6.20 -1.41
N LYS A 156 12.66 -6.15 -0.64
CA LYS A 156 11.36 -6.73 -0.99
C LYS A 156 10.43 -5.58 -1.39
N GLY A 157 10.28 -5.35 -2.69
CA GLY A 157 9.54 -4.19 -3.20
C GLY A 157 10.20 -2.87 -2.77
N LYS A 158 9.48 -2.02 -2.00
CA LYS A 158 10.00 -0.73 -1.49
C LYS A 158 10.68 -0.81 -0.12
N LYS A 159 10.70 -1.98 0.53
CA LYS A 159 11.23 -2.16 1.88
C LYS A 159 12.56 -2.89 1.84
N ALA A 160 13.61 -2.26 2.38
CA ALA A 160 14.91 -2.88 2.61
C ALA A 160 14.98 -3.47 4.02
N GLU A 161 15.55 -4.66 4.14
CA GLU A 161 15.76 -5.39 5.38
C GLU A 161 17.22 -5.86 5.43
N ILE A 162 17.97 -5.49 6.47
CA ILE A 162 19.35 -5.95 6.65
C ILE A 162 19.31 -7.34 7.27
N VAL A 163 19.92 -8.31 6.61
CA VAL A 163 19.95 -9.72 7.02
C VAL A 163 21.23 -10.05 7.77
N ALA A 164 22.36 -9.50 7.32
CA ALA A 164 23.64 -9.71 7.97
C ALA A 164 24.51 -8.46 7.87
N LYS A 165 25.32 -8.25 8.90
CA LYS A 165 26.37 -7.24 8.95
C LYS A 165 27.70 -7.93 9.19
N PHE A 166 28.74 -7.42 8.54
CA PHE A 166 30.10 -7.90 8.64
C PHE A 166 30.97 -6.70 8.97
N GLU A 167 31.81 -6.83 9.99
CA GLU A 167 32.82 -5.84 10.29
C GLU A 167 34.19 -6.42 9.91
N SER A 168 34.96 -5.64 9.16
CA SER A 168 36.34 -5.93 8.85
C SER A 168 37.24 -5.28 9.91
N MET A 169 38.21 -6.03 10.41
CA MET A 169 39.29 -5.47 11.25
C MET A 169 40.47 -4.99 10.40
N ILE A 170 40.26 -4.69 9.11
CA ILE A 170 41.34 -4.30 8.21
C ILE A 170 41.85 -2.90 8.61
N PRO A 171 43.14 -2.75 8.96
CA PRO A 171 43.69 -1.46 9.32
C PRO A 171 43.64 -0.45 8.16
N GLY A 172 43.54 0.84 8.51
CA GLY A 172 43.65 1.95 7.57
C GLY A 172 45.04 2.08 6.95
N LYS A 173 45.24 3.11 6.11
CA LYS A 173 46.55 3.38 5.51
C LYS A 173 47.60 3.65 6.59
N PHE A 174 48.68 2.89 6.58
CA PHE A 174 49.84 3.15 7.42
C PHE A 174 50.73 4.23 6.78
N ARG A 175 51.25 5.15 7.60
CA ARG A 175 52.20 6.20 7.18
C ARG A 175 53.67 5.79 7.40
N ALA A 176 53.93 4.59 7.93
CA ALA A 176 55.26 4.13 8.31
C ALA A 176 56.11 3.78 7.07
N GLY A 177 57.20 4.51 6.88
CA GLY A 177 58.22 4.21 5.85
C GLY A 177 59.40 3.39 6.40
N GLY A 178 60.23 2.87 5.50
CA GLY A 178 61.46 2.13 5.83
C GLY A 178 61.36 0.62 5.58
N GLN A 179 62.29 -0.15 6.18
CA GLN A 179 62.44 -1.60 5.97
C GLN A 179 61.17 -2.42 6.27
N SER A 180 60.32 -1.93 7.18
CA SER A 180 59.09 -2.61 7.60
C SER A 180 57.90 -2.36 6.67
N ALA A 181 57.98 -1.40 5.73
CA ALA A 181 56.84 -1.00 4.88
C ALA A 181 56.29 -2.18 4.07
N GLN A 182 57.17 -2.95 3.41
CA GLN A 182 56.78 -4.14 2.63
C GLN A 182 56.15 -5.27 3.46
N ARG A 183 56.44 -5.33 4.77
CA ARG A 183 55.82 -6.31 5.67
C ARG A 183 54.39 -5.91 5.99
N PHE A 184 54.16 -4.63 6.29
CA PHE A 184 52.82 -4.13 6.59
C PHE A 184 51.90 -4.20 5.37
N GLU A 185 52.40 -3.90 4.17
CA GLU A 185 51.63 -4.06 2.92
C GLU A 185 51.17 -5.51 2.71
N ARG A 186 52.07 -6.49 2.88
CA ARG A 186 51.71 -7.91 2.76
C ARG A 186 50.65 -8.36 3.77
N VAL A 187 50.73 -7.90 5.02
CA VAL A 187 49.72 -8.20 6.04
C VAL A 187 48.38 -7.57 5.67
N LEU A 188 48.42 -6.33 5.18
CA LEU A 188 47.23 -5.59 4.75
C LEU A 188 46.54 -6.26 3.55
N GLU A 189 47.33 -6.74 2.59
CA GLU A 189 46.87 -7.45 1.39
C GLU A 189 46.26 -8.81 1.75
N GLY A 190 46.90 -9.56 2.65
CA GLY A 190 46.35 -10.81 3.20
C GLY A 190 45.02 -10.62 3.90
N MET A 191 44.94 -9.64 4.81
CA MET A 191 43.68 -9.30 5.50
C MET A 191 42.59 -8.81 4.54
N THR A 192 42.96 -8.18 3.43
CA THR A 192 42.00 -7.75 2.40
C THR A 192 41.46 -8.97 1.65
N ASN A 193 42.33 -9.89 1.21
CA ASN A 193 41.92 -11.11 0.51
C ASN A 193 41.09 -12.07 1.37
N ASP A 194 41.28 -12.07 2.69
CA ASP A 194 40.49 -12.90 3.60
C ASP A 194 39.07 -12.35 3.83
N PHE A 195 38.86 -11.05 3.62
CA PHE A 195 37.57 -10.38 3.86
C PHE A 195 36.68 -10.28 2.61
N PHE A 196 37.28 -10.16 1.42
CA PHE A 196 36.57 -10.08 0.13
C PHE A 196 36.43 -11.44 -0.54
#